data_AF-J3QQY1-F1
#
_entry.id   AF-J3QQY1-F1
#
_cell.length_a   1.000
_cell.length_b   1.000
_cell.length_c   1.000
_cell.angle_alpha   90.00
_cell.angle_beta   90.00
_cell.angle_gamma   90.00
#
_symmetry.space_group_name_H-M   'P 1'
#
loop_
_entity.id
_entity.type
_entity.pdbx_description
1 polymer ?
#
loop_
_entity_poly.entity_id
_entity_poly.type
_entity_poly.pdbx_seq_one_letter_code
_entity_poly.pdbx_strand_id
1 'polypeptide(L)'
;MEDHQHVPIDIQTSKLLDWLVDRRHCSLKWQSLVLTIREKINAAIQDMPESEEIAQLLSGSYIHYFHCLRILDLLKGTEASTKNIFGRYSSQRMKDWQEIIALYEKDNTYLVELSSLLVRNVNYEIPSLKKQIAKCQQLQQEYSRKEEECQAGAAEMREQFYHSCKQYGITGENVRGELLALVKDLPSQLAEIGAAAQQSLGEAIDVYQASVGPTEQVLPMLRFVQKRGNSTVYEWRTGTEPSVVERPHLEELPEQVAEDAIDWGDFGVEAVSEGTDSGIS
;
A
#
# COMPACT_ATOMS: atom_id res chain seq x y z
N MET A 1 55.00 27.60 26.66
CA MET A 1 55.13 26.94 25.35
C MET A 1 53.86 26.14 25.21
N GLU A 2 52.86 26.70 24.52
CA GLU A 2 51.53 26.08 24.44
C GLU A 2 51.62 24.73 23.72
N ASP A 3 50.90 23.76 24.25
CA ASP A 3 50.94 22.37 23.83
C ASP A 3 50.13 22.21 22.53
N HIS A 4 50.77 22.48 21.41
CA HIS A 4 50.15 22.47 20.07
C HIS A 4 49.61 21.09 19.64
N GLN A 5 49.77 20.03 20.45
CA GLN A 5 49.31 18.67 20.15
C GLN A 5 47.79 18.51 20.12
N HIS A 6 47.04 19.43 20.70
CA HIS A 6 45.57 19.35 20.81
C HIS A 6 44.81 20.38 19.98
N VAL A 7 45.49 21.10 19.09
CA VAL A 7 44.82 22.07 18.22
C VAL A 7 44.01 21.32 17.15
N PRO A 8 42.69 21.51 17.07
CA PRO A 8 41.87 20.85 16.06
C PRO A 8 42.26 21.34 14.66
N ILE A 9 42.41 20.40 13.73
CA ILE A 9 42.62 20.70 12.31
C ILE A 9 41.27 20.63 11.61
N ASP A 10 40.82 21.76 11.08
CA ASP A 10 39.64 21.83 10.24
C ASP A 10 40.02 21.61 8.77
N ILE A 11 39.37 20.63 8.13
CA ILE A 11 39.62 20.25 6.75
C ILE A 11 38.27 20.09 6.06
N GLN A 12 38.05 20.85 4.99
CA GLN A 12 36.88 20.67 4.15
C GLN A 12 36.88 19.25 3.58
N THR A 13 35.79 18.50 3.75
CA THR A 13 35.70 17.08 3.36
C THR A 13 36.11 16.83 1.91
N SER A 14 35.68 17.67 0.96
CA SER A 14 36.03 17.56 -0.47
C SER A 14 37.52 17.78 -0.77
N LYS A 15 38.27 18.38 0.16
CA LYS A 15 39.71 18.65 0.09
C LYS A 15 40.54 17.71 0.94
N LEU A 16 39.93 16.72 1.58
CA LEU A 16 40.63 15.80 2.47
C LEU A 16 41.76 15.05 1.75
N LEU A 17 41.50 14.52 0.55
CA LEU A 17 42.53 13.82 -0.23
C LEU A 17 43.68 14.75 -0.63
N ASP A 18 43.36 15.92 -1.18
CA ASP A 18 44.36 16.95 -1.56
C ASP A 18 45.24 17.31 -0.34
N TRP A 19 44.60 17.54 0.81
CA TRP A 19 45.28 17.87 2.05
C TRP A 19 46.22 16.76 2.54
N LEU A 20 45.79 15.50 2.47
CA LEU A 20 46.61 14.34 2.85
C LEU A 20 47.87 14.23 1.97
N VAL A 21 47.73 14.49 0.67
CA VAL A 21 48.85 14.44 -0.28
C VAL A 21 49.77 15.64 -0.10
N ASP A 22 49.24 16.86 -0.01
CA ASP A 22 50.01 18.10 0.13
C ASP A 22 50.86 18.12 1.42
N ARG A 23 50.32 17.56 2.51
CA ARG A 23 51.02 17.42 3.79
C ARG A 23 51.91 16.18 3.85
N ARG A 24 52.01 15.42 2.76
CA ARG A 24 52.84 14.21 2.64
C ARG A 24 52.45 13.10 3.62
N HIS A 25 51.18 13.06 4.05
CA HIS A 25 50.64 11.91 4.77
C HIS A 25 50.49 10.71 3.84
N CYS A 26 50.24 10.94 2.54
CA CYS A 26 50.18 9.92 1.50
C CYS A 26 51.21 10.19 0.40
N SER A 27 51.66 9.12 -0.27
CA SER A 27 52.56 9.23 -1.43
C SER A 27 51.88 9.93 -2.62
N LEU A 28 52.62 10.78 -3.35
CA LEU A 28 52.16 11.36 -4.62
C LEU A 28 51.89 10.32 -5.72
N LYS A 29 52.42 9.10 -5.57
CA LYS A 29 52.23 7.98 -6.50
C LYS A 29 51.07 7.07 -6.08
N TRP A 30 50.19 7.54 -5.20
CA TRP A 30 49.11 6.75 -4.61
C TRP A 30 48.22 6.05 -5.65
N GLN A 31 48.00 6.64 -6.84
CA GLN A 31 47.17 6.03 -7.89
C GLN A 31 47.74 4.67 -8.30
N SER A 32 49.05 4.61 -8.52
CA SER A 32 49.74 3.36 -8.89
C SER A 32 49.71 2.34 -7.76
N LEU A 33 49.86 2.79 -6.51
CA LEU A 33 49.80 1.92 -5.33
C LEU A 33 48.41 1.32 -5.14
N VAL A 34 47.35 2.13 -5.29
CA VAL A 34 45.96 1.67 -5.22
C VAL A 34 45.68 0.64 -6.30
N LEU A 35 46.13 0.85 -7.55
CA LEU A 35 45.97 -0.13 -8.63
C LEU A 35 46.64 -1.47 -8.30
N THR A 36 47.89 -1.46 -7.81
CA THR A 36 48.58 -2.69 -7.40
C THR A 36 47.86 -3.41 -6.26
N ILE A 37 47.34 -2.67 -5.28
CA ILE A 37 46.56 -3.24 -4.17
C ILE A 37 45.27 -3.88 -4.71
N ARG A 38 44.58 -3.22 -5.64
CA ARG A 38 43.35 -3.71 -6.28
C ARG A 38 43.59 -5.01 -7.03
N GLU A 39 44.67 -5.08 -7.81
CA GLU A 39 45.06 -6.30 -8.52
C GLU A 39 45.32 -7.46 -7.56
N LYS A 40 46.02 -7.20 -6.45
CA LYS A 40 46.28 -8.21 -5.41
C LYS A 40 45.01 -8.65 -4.69
N ILE A 41 44.10 -7.73 -4.38
CA ILE A 41 42.78 -8.06 -3.82
C ILE A 41 42.03 -8.98 -4.78
N ASN A 42 41.94 -8.63 -6.06
CA ASN A 42 41.23 -9.44 -7.05
C ASN A 42 41.82 -10.85 -7.20
N ALA A 43 43.15 -10.98 -7.10
CA ALA A 43 43.80 -12.29 -7.08
C ALA A 43 43.49 -13.07 -5.79
N ALA A 44 43.59 -12.43 -4.63
CA ALA A 44 43.37 -13.07 -3.33
C ALA A 44 41.92 -13.51 -3.10
N ILE A 45 40.93 -12.83 -3.70
CA ILE A 45 39.51 -13.22 -3.63
C ILE A 45 39.26 -14.60 -4.25
N GLN A 46 40.00 -14.96 -5.31
CA GLN A 46 39.81 -16.23 -6.02
C GLN A 46 40.19 -17.45 -5.16
N ASP A 47 41.06 -17.24 -4.16
CA ASP A 47 41.45 -18.26 -3.19
C ASP A 47 40.86 -17.93 -1.81
N MET A 48 39.52 -17.84 -1.71
CA MET A 48 38.82 -17.60 -0.44
C MET A 48 38.08 -18.85 0.05
N PRO A 49 38.00 -19.08 1.38
CA PRO A 49 37.29 -20.22 1.94
C PRO A 49 35.77 -20.06 1.85
N GLU A 50 35.04 -21.18 1.87
CA GLU A 50 33.58 -21.26 1.98
C GLU A 50 33.06 -20.87 3.38
N SER A 51 33.56 -19.77 3.95
CA SER A 51 32.96 -19.17 5.14
C SER A 51 31.84 -18.23 4.70
N GLU A 52 30.64 -18.44 5.24
CA GLU A 52 29.46 -17.63 4.92
C GLU A 52 29.67 -16.14 5.25
N GLU A 53 30.32 -15.82 6.38
CA GLU A 53 30.66 -14.44 6.74
C GLU A 53 31.63 -13.79 5.73
N ILE A 54 32.58 -14.58 5.23
CA ILE A 54 33.52 -14.12 4.21
C ILE A 54 32.78 -13.93 2.87
N ALA A 55 31.91 -14.86 2.49
CA ALA A 55 31.10 -14.75 1.28
C ALA A 55 30.19 -13.52 1.30
N GLN A 56 29.59 -13.18 2.45
CA GLN A 56 28.79 -11.96 2.62
C GLN A 56 29.63 -10.69 2.49
N LEU A 57 30.83 -10.65 3.08
CA LEU A 57 31.75 -9.51 2.92
C LEU A 57 32.19 -9.30 1.47
N LEU A 58 32.30 -10.40 0.71
CA LEU A 58 32.68 -10.39 -0.71
C LEU A 58 31.49 -10.14 -1.65
N SER A 59 30.25 -10.41 -1.23
CA SER A 59 29.07 -10.25 -2.09
C SER A 59 28.72 -8.78 -2.29
N GLY A 60 28.86 -8.29 -3.54
CA GLY A 60 28.37 -6.99 -3.98
C GLY A 60 29.09 -5.75 -3.43
N SER A 61 30.20 -5.91 -2.70
CA SER A 61 30.89 -4.80 -2.05
C SER A 61 32.22 -4.44 -2.74
N TYR A 62 32.52 -3.13 -2.82
CA TYR A 62 33.88 -2.66 -3.10
C TYR A 62 34.74 -2.92 -1.86
N ILE A 63 35.54 -3.99 -1.89
CA ILE A 63 36.43 -4.39 -0.79
C ILE A 63 37.46 -3.28 -0.56
N HIS A 64 37.63 -2.78 0.66
CA HIS A 64 38.59 -1.71 0.98
C HIS A 64 39.38 -2.09 2.23
N TYR A 65 40.31 -1.24 2.67
CA TYR A 65 41.20 -1.51 3.81
C TYR A 65 40.52 -2.18 5.03
N PHE A 66 39.40 -1.63 5.53
CA PHE A 66 38.69 -2.25 6.67
C PHE A 66 38.11 -3.63 6.38
N HIS A 67 37.67 -3.90 5.15
CA HIS A 67 37.27 -5.25 4.74
C HIS A 67 38.48 -6.20 4.75
N CYS A 68 39.65 -5.76 4.26
CA CYS A 68 40.87 -6.55 4.32
C CYS A 68 41.28 -6.87 5.77
N LEU A 69 41.17 -5.91 6.70
CA LEU A 69 41.42 -6.14 8.12
C LEU A 69 40.45 -7.18 8.71
N ARG A 70 39.16 -7.07 8.39
CA ARG A 70 38.14 -8.01 8.86
C ARG A 70 38.37 -9.41 8.30
N ILE A 71 38.69 -9.51 7.02
CA ILE A 71 39.04 -10.78 6.37
C ILE A 71 40.26 -11.40 7.06
N LEU A 72 41.32 -10.63 7.33
CA LEU A 72 42.49 -11.14 8.03
C LEU A 72 42.14 -11.64 9.45
N ASP A 73 41.28 -10.93 10.16
CA ASP A 73 40.82 -11.33 11.50
C ASP A 73 40.03 -12.66 11.46
N LEU A 74 39.11 -12.81 10.51
CA LEU A 74 38.35 -14.04 10.30
C LEU A 74 39.26 -15.21 9.92
N LEU A 75 40.24 -14.99 9.04
CA LEU A 75 41.23 -16.00 8.67
C LEU A 75 42.07 -16.45 9.86
N LYS A 76 42.43 -15.56 10.79
CA LYS A 76 43.16 -15.93 12.01
C LYS A 76 42.33 -16.85 12.90
N GLY A 77 41.01 -16.66 12.95
CA GLY A 77 40.07 -17.50 13.70
C GLY A 77 39.86 -18.88 13.07
N THR A 78 39.77 -18.96 11.75
CA THR A 78 39.52 -20.21 11.02
C THR A 78 40.79 -21.06 10.80
N GLU A 79 41.97 -20.44 10.68
CA GLU A 79 43.25 -21.13 10.41
C GLU A 79 44.13 -21.32 11.66
N ALA A 80 43.53 -21.26 12.86
CA ALA A 80 44.25 -21.31 14.13
C ALA A 80 45.12 -22.59 14.33
N SER A 81 44.86 -23.69 13.60
CA SER A 81 45.64 -24.94 13.69
C SER A 81 46.87 -25.01 12.77
N THR A 82 47.05 -24.05 11.85
CA THR A 82 48.07 -24.11 10.78
C THR A 82 49.23 -23.14 11.02
N LYS A 83 49.71 -23.06 12.26
CA LYS A 83 50.89 -22.25 12.62
C LYS A 83 52.17 -23.09 12.49
N ASN A 84 53.17 -22.58 11.78
CA ASN A 84 54.50 -23.20 11.73
C ASN A 84 55.19 -23.14 13.11
N ILE A 85 56.27 -23.91 13.29
CA ILE A 85 57.07 -24.04 14.54
C ILE A 85 57.55 -22.68 15.12
N PHE A 86 57.52 -21.60 14.33
CA PHE A 86 57.84 -20.22 14.73
C PHE A 86 56.62 -19.32 15.00
N GLY A 87 55.41 -19.88 15.12
CA GLY A 87 54.17 -19.13 15.40
C GLY A 87 53.63 -18.31 14.22
N ARG A 88 54.24 -18.42 13.02
CA ARG A 88 53.77 -17.76 11.80
C ARG A 88 52.75 -18.65 11.08
N TYR A 89 51.65 -18.03 10.65
CA TYR A 89 50.65 -18.67 9.80
C TYR A 89 51.27 -19.05 8.44
N SER A 90 51.05 -20.27 7.96
CA SER A 90 51.78 -20.82 6.80
C SER A 90 50.99 -20.84 5.49
N SER A 91 49.67 -20.65 5.51
CA SER A 91 48.80 -20.66 4.32
C SER A 91 49.16 -19.53 3.35
N GLN A 92 48.99 -19.78 2.05
CA GLN A 92 49.23 -18.78 1.00
C GLN A 92 48.24 -17.62 1.15
N ARG A 93 46.96 -17.92 1.30
CA ARG A 93 45.88 -16.98 1.60
C ARG A 93 46.21 -16.00 2.73
N MET A 94 46.66 -16.48 3.89
CA MET A 94 47.00 -15.59 4.99
C MET A 94 48.15 -14.64 4.62
N LYS A 95 49.16 -15.12 3.88
CA LYS A 95 50.27 -14.28 3.42
C LYS A 95 49.78 -13.22 2.43
N ASP A 96 48.89 -13.58 1.51
CA ASP A 96 48.36 -12.66 0.50
C ASP A 96 47.57 -11.52 1.15
N TRP A 97 46.68 -11.84 2.10
CA TRP A 97 45.91 -10.82 2.83
C TRP A 97 46.79 -9.97 3.77
N GLN A 98 47.82 -10.55 4.38
CA GLN A 98 48.83 -9.78 5.13
C GLN A 98 49.63 -8.84 4.23
N GLU A 99 50.02 -9.28 3.04
CA GLU A 99 50.72 -8.44 2.06
C GLU A 99 49.85 -7.27 1.60
N ILE A 100 48.57 -7.53 1.29
CA ILE A 100 47.61 -6.49 0.92
C ILE A 100 47.51 -5.41 2.02
N ILE A 101 47.39 -5.81 3.29
CA ILE A 101 47.35 -4.87 4.41
C ILE A 101 48.67 -4.10 4.53
N ALA A 102 49.82 -4.78 4.41
CA ALA A 102 51.11 -4.13 4.46
C ALA A 102 51.29 -3.10 3.32
N LEU A 103 50.76 -3.35 2.13
CA LEU A 103 50.77 -2.40 1.02
C LEU A 103 49.86 -1.21 1.26
N TYR A 104 48.70 -1.42 1.88
CA TYR A 104 47.82 -0.33 2.29
C TYR A 104 48.48 0.58 3.33
N GLU A 105 49.12 -0.01 4.34
CA GLU A 105 49.76 0.72 5.45
C GLU A 105 51.07 1.38 5.00
N LYS A 106 51.75 0.80 4.02
CA LYS A 106 52.89 1.44 3.37
C LYS A 106 52.46 2.75 2.71
N ASP A 107 53.17 3.82 3.08
CA ASP A 107 52.92 5.19 2.64
C ASP A 107 51.48 5.69 2.92
N ASN A 108 50.79 5.07 3.89
CA ASN A 108 49.42 5.34 4.30
C ASN A 108 48.41 5.38 3.14
N THR A 109 48.56 4.47 2.17
CA THR A 109 47.69 4.40 0.99
C THR A 109 46.21 4.18 1.34
N TYR A 110 45.92 3.53 2.47
CA TYR A 110 44.55 3.36 2.96
C TYR A 110 43.81 4.68 3.19
N LEU A 111 44.51 5.75 3.61
CA LEU A 111 43.88 7.06 3.85
C LEU A 111 43.30 7.67 2.58
N VAL A 112 43.94 7.42 1.43
CA VAL A 112 43.46 7.90 0.13
C VAL A 112 42.10 7.30 -0.19
N GLU A 113 42.00 5.98 -0.11
CA GLU A 113 40.76 5.26 -0.40
C GLU A 113 39.64 5.62 0.59
N LEU A 114 39.95 5.70 1.88
CA LEU A 114 38.97 6.08 2.90
C LEU A 114 38.50 7.53 2.75
N SER A 115 39.39 8.44 2.36
CA SER A 115 39.01 9.84 2.09
C SER A 115 38.04 9.93 0.91
N SER A 116 38.30 9.20 -0.17
CA SER A 116 37.41 9.14 -1.33
C SER A 116 36.04 8.54 -0.96
N LEU A 117 36.04 7.45 -0.19
CA LEU A 117 34.82 6.81 0.30
C LEU A 117 34.01 7.78 1.19
N LEU A 118 34.66 8.49 2.10
CA LEU A 118 34.02 9.47 2.96
C LEU A 118 33.39 10.61 2.14
N VAL A 119 34.13 11.17 1.18
CA VAL A 119 33.65 12.22 0.29
C VAL A 119 32.42 11.76 -0.48
N ARG A 120 32.45 10.55 -1.05
CA ARG A 120 31.30 9.99 -1.78
C ARG A 120 30.07 9.85 -0.88
N ASN A 121 30.27 9.31 0.33
CA ASN A 121 29.17 9.12 1.28
C ASN A 121 28.54 10.44 1.72
N VAL A 122 29.37 11.43 2.07
CA VAL A 122 28.90 12.74 2.55
C VAL A 122 28.21 13.53 1.44
N ASN A 123 28.76 13.51 0.22
CA ASN A 123 28.26 14.36 -0.87
C ASN A 123 27.11 13.74 -1.67
N TYR A 124 27.04 12.41 -1.76
CA TYR A 124 26.10 11.75 -2.67
C TYR A 124 25.22 10.72 -1.98
N GLU A 125 25.80 9.73 -1.30
CA GLU A 125 25.03 8.61 -0.73
C GLU A 125 24.05 9.08 0.35
N ILE A 126 24.54 9.80 1.37
CA ILE A 126 23.70 10.28 2.47
C ILE A 126 22.60 11.23 1.96
N PRO A 127 22.88 12.24 1.11
CA PRO A 127 21.83 13.07 0.53
C PRO A 127 20.81 12.29 -0.31
N SER A 128 21.25 11.31 -1.10
CA SER A 128 20.37 10.46 -1.90
C SER A 128 19.43 9.64 -1.02
N LEU A 129 19.98 8.94 -0.01
CA LEU A 129 19.20 8.18 0.96
C LEU A 129 18.23 9.06 1.74
N LYS A 130 18.64 10.26 2.16
CA LYS A 130 17.74 11.22 2.81
C LYS A 130 16.56 11.61 1.91
N LYS A 131 16.79 11.83 0.61
CA LYS A 131 15.71 12.12 -0.36
C LYS A 131 14.77 10.92 -0.52
N GLN A 132 15.32 9.71 -0.59
CA GLN A 132 14.51 8.49 -0.67
C GLN A 132 13.65 8.31 0.59
N ILE A 133 14.22 8.49 1.78
CA ILE A 133 13.49 8.45 3.05
C ILE A 133 12.36 9.48 3.06
N ALA A 134 12.64 10.73 2.67
CA ALA A 134 11.62 11.78 2.61
C ALA A 134 10.47 11.42 1.65
N LYS A 135 10.79 10.83 0.48
CA LYS A 135 9.78 10.35 -0.47
C LYS A 135 8.92 9.23 0.13
N CYS A 136 9.54 8.26 0.80
CA CYS A 136 8.82 7.18 1.48
C CYS A 136 7.90 7.72 2.58
N GLN A 137 8.35 8.68 3.37
CA GLN A 137 7.53 9.33 4.40
C GLN A 137 6.34 10.09 3.81
N GLN A 138 6.54 10.81 2.71
CA GLN A 138 5.47 11.48 2.00
C GLN A 138 4.43 10.48 1.49
N LEU A 139 4.87 9.41 0.81
CA LEU A 139 3.98 8.37 0.30
C LEU A 139 3.21 7.68 1.44
N GLN A 140 3.87 7.41 2.56
CA GLN A 140 3.22 6.85 3.74
C GLN A 140 2.06 7.75 4.22
N GLN A 141 2.30 9.06 4.35
CA GLN A 141 1.26 9.99 4.77
C GLN A 141 0.10 10.07 3.75
N GLU A 142 0.40 10.08 2.45
CA GLU A 142 -0.61 10.07 1.40
C GLU A 142 -1.48 8.81 1.43
N TYR A 143 -0.87 7.64 1.66
CA TYR A 143 -1.61 6.38 1.76
C TYR A 143 -2.47 6.32 3.03
N SER A 144 -1.96 6.76 4.17
CA SER A 144 -2.77 6.85 5.40
C SER A 144 -3.97 7.78 5.22
N ARG A 145 -3.79 8.94 4.55
CA ARG A 145 -4.91 9.83 4.25
C ARG A 145 -5.92 9.18 3.29
N LYS A 146 -5.45 8.52 2.23
CA LYS A 146 -6.33 7.82 1.29
C LYS A 146 -7.11 6.69 1.95
N GLU A 147 -6.49 5.97 2.88
CA GLU A 147 -7.16 4.93 3.66
C GLU A 147 -8.30 5.53 4.47
N GLU A 148 -8.06 6.62 5.21
CA GLU A 148 -9.08 7.33 5.98
C GLU A 148 -10.23 7.84 5.08
N GLU A 149 -9.90 8.45 3.93
CA GLU A 149 -10.88 8.92 2.94
C GLU A 149 -11.73 7.76 2.39
N CYS A 150 -11.12 6.62 2.07
CA CYS A 150 -11.84 5.43 1.58
C CYS A 150 -12.74 4.83 2.67
N GLN A 151 -12.26 4.75 3.92
CA GLN A 151 -13.07 4.26 5.04
C GLN A 151 -14.26 5.17 5.33
N ALA A 152 -14.03 6.49 5.34
CA ALA A 152 -15.09 7.48 5.53
C ALA A 152 -16.11 7.43 4.38
N GLY A 153 -15.66 7.35 3.12
CA GLY A 153 -16.54 7.22 1.97
C GLY A 153 -17.35 5.92 1.99
N ALA A 154 -16.76 4.80 2.39
CA ALA A 154 -17.48 3.53 2.55
C ALA A 154 -18.54 3.60 3.67
N ALA A 155 -18.22 4.26 4.78
CA ALA A 155 -19.16 4.48 5.88
C ALA A 155 -20.33 5.38 5.45
N GLU A 156 -20.05 6.47 4.74
CA GLU A 156 -21.07 7.39 4.21
C GLU A 156 -22.02 6.67 3.23
N MET A 157 -21.48 5.92 2.26
CA MET A 157 -22.29 5.15 1.31
C MET A 157 -23.16 4.11 2.01
N ARG A 158 -22.62 3.45 3.04
CA ARG A 158 -23.38 2.51 3.87
C ARG A 158 -24.51 3.19 4.63
N GLU A 159 -24.26 4.37 5.20
CA GLU A 159 -25.29 5.15 5.89
C GLU A 159 -26.40 5.60 4.93
N GLN A 160 -26.03 6.10 3.74
CA GLN A 160 -26.97 6.49 2.69
C GLN A 160 -27.83 5.30 2.22
N PHE A 161 -27.22 4.12 2.08
CA PHE A 161 -27.93 2.89 1.75
C PHE A 161 -28.98 2.54 2.82
N TYR A 162 -28.60 2.49 4.11
CA TYR A 162 -29.53 2.16 5.18
C TYR A 162 -30.59 3.25 5.40
N HIS A 163 -30.23 4.52 5.20
CA HIS A 163 -31.21 5.60 5.22
C HIS A 163 -32.27 5.40 4.13
N SER A 164 -31.85 5.05 2.91
CA SER A 164 -32.76 4.73 1.80
C SER A 164 -33.63 3.51 2.13
N CYS A 165 -33.06 2.44 2.68
CA CYS A 165 -33.81 1.26 3.11
C CYS A 165 -34.91 1.64 4.13
N LYS A 166 -34.57 2.46 5.13
CA LYS A 166 -35.55 2.97 6.11
C LYS A 166 -36.67 3.78 5.47
N GLN A 167 -36.37 4.61 4.46
CA GLN A 167 -37.40 5.37 3.74
C GLN A 167 -38.42 4.48 3.02
N TYR A 168 -37.96 3.34 2.49
CA TYR A 168 -38.85 2.34 1.87
C TYR A 168 -39.49 1.38 2.89
N GLY A 169 -39.12 1.45 4.17
CA GLY A 169 -39.62 0.53 5.19
C GLY A 169 -39.04 -0.88 5.09
N ILE A 170 -37.86 -1.02 4.50
CA ILE A 170 -37.18 -2.29 4.26
C ILE A 170 -35.90 -2.41 5.12
N THR A 171 -35.46 -3.63 5.41
CA THR A 171 -34.26 -3.95 6.21
C THR A 171 -32.97 -3.83 5.40
N GLY A 172 -33.02 -4.09 4.10
CA GLY A 172 -31.88 -4.01 3.19
C GLY A 172 -31.03 -5.29 3.07
N GLU A 173 -31.54 -6.44 3.52
CA GLU A 173 -30.85 -7.74 3.41
C GLU A 173 -31.06 -8.35 2.02
N ASN A 174 -32.31 -8.35 1.54
CA ASN A 174 -32.67 -8.70 0.16
C ASN A 174 -33.59 -7.62 -0.39
N VAL A 175 -32.99 -6.49 -0.79
CA VAL A 175 -33.72 -5.29 -1.24
C VAL A 175 -34.81 -5.63 -2.26
N ARG A 176 -34.51 -6.50 -3.22
CA ARG A 176 -35.48 -6.89 -4.25
C ARG A 176 -36.64 -7.69 -3.65
N GLY A 177 -36.36 -8.70 -2.83
CA GLY A 177 -37.39 -9.52 -2.17
C GLY A 177 -38.26 -8.70 -1.22
N GLU A 178 -37.65 -7.82 -0.43
CA GLU A 178 -38.34 -6.95 0.52
C GLU A 178 -39.27 -5.95 -0.18
N LEU A 179 -38.81 -5.33 -1.28
CA LEU A 179 -39.66 -4.46 -2.10
C LEU A 179 -40.83 -5.22 -2.74
N LEU A 180 -40.61 -6.46 -3.21
CA LEU A 180 -41.68 -7.29 -3.76
C LEU A 180 -42.70 -7.69 -2.68
N ALA A 181 -42.27 -7.92 -1.44
CA ALA A 181 -43.15 -8.20 -0.32
C ALA A 181 -44.09 -7.03 -0.01
N LEU A 182 -43.57 -5.79 -0.01
CA LEU A 182 -44.40 -4.59 0.17
C LEU A 182 -45.52 -4.45 -0.88
N VAL A 183 -45.25 -4.87 -2.12
CA VAL A 183 -46.27 -4.89 -3.19
C VAL A 183 -47.38 -5.92 -2.89
N LYS A 184 -47.06 -7.04 -2.23
CA LYS A 184 -48.04 -8.07 -1.84
C LYS A 184 -49.00 -7.58 -0.74
N ASP A 185 -48.59 -6.62 0.09
CA ASP A 185 -49.39 -6.04 1.16
C ASP A 185 -50.31 -4.89 0.71
N LEU A 186 -50.03 -4.27 -0.45
CA LEU A 186 -50.84 -3.18 -0.99
C LEU A 186 -52.35 -3.51 -1.11
N PRO A 187 -52.77 -4.71 -1.57
CA PRO A 187 -54.18 -5.04 -1.71
C PRO A 187 -54.97 -5.10 -0.40
N SER A 188 -54.37 -5.58 0.69
CA SER A 188 -55.01 -5.58 2.00
C SER A 188 -55.13 -4.16 2.54
N GLN A 189 -54.09 -3.33 2.38
CA GLN A 189 -54.15 -1.90 2.74
C GLN A 189 -55.26 -1.15 1.97
N LEU A 190 -55.37 -1.38 0.66
CA LEU A 190 -56.45 -0.79 -0.14
C LEU A 190 -57.83 -1.27 0.30
N ALA A 191 -57.97 -2.55 0.69
CA ALA A 191 -59.22 -3.08 1.23
C ALA A 191 -59.59 -2.45 2.58
N GLU A 192 -58.62 -2.27 3.48
CA GLU A 192 -58.82 -1.59 4.76
C GLU A 192 -59.21 -0.12 4.58
N ILE A 193 -58.51 0.61 3.70
CA ILE A 193 -58.86 2.00 3.36
C ILE A 193 -60.27 2.06 2.76
N GLY A 194 -60.61 1.13 1.87
CA GLY A 194 -61.94 1.02 1.29
C GLY A 194 -63.02 0.80 2.35
N ALA A 195 -62.79 -0.11 3.29
CA ALA A 195 -63.72 -0.38 4.40
C ALA A 195 -63.86 0.84 5.34
N ALA A 196 -62.75 1.51 5.67
CA ALA A 196 -62.76 2.74 6.47
C ALA A 196 -63.50 3.88 5.75
N ALA A 197 -63.35 3.97 4.43
CA ALA A 197 -64.05 4.94 3.60
C ALA A 197 -65.57 4.70 3.59
N GLN A 198 -66.00 3.43 3.54
CA GLN A 198 -67.42 3.08 3.60
C GLN A 198 -68.06 3.49 4.93
N GLN A 199 -67.31 3.40 6.02
CA GLN A 199 -67.78 3.73 7.38
C GLN A 199 -67.77 5.23 7.67
N SER A 200 -66.75 5.96 7.22
CA SER A 200 -66.50 7.34 7.67
C SER A 200 -66.94 8.44 6.69
N LEU A 201 -66.98 8.19 5.38
CA LEU A 201 -67.28 9.26 4.42
C LEU A 201 -68.76 9.64 4.33
N GLY A 202 -69.68 8.77 4.76
CA GLY A 202 -71.13 8.98 4.57
C GLY A 202 -71.64 10.30 5.16
N GLU A 203 -71.34 10.55 6.44
CA GLU A 203 -71.77 11.75 7.15
C GLU A 203 -71.18 13.03 6.54
N ALA A 204 -69.89 13.03 6.21
CA ALA A 204 -69.22 14.18 5.60
C ALA A 204 -69.80 14.52 4.21
N ILE A 205 -70.11 13.50 3.42
CA ILE A 205 -70.75 13.68 2.10
C ILE A 205 -72.16 14.26 2.24
N ASP A 206 -72.94 13.78 3.20
CA ASP A 206 -74.32 14.21 3.39
C ASP A 206 -74.40 15.64 3.95
N VAL A 207 -73.49 16.03 4.84
CA VAL A 207 -73.32 17.43 5.28
C VAL A 207 -72.99 18.34 4.09
N TYR A 208 -72.08 17.92 3.21
CA TYR A 208 -71.74 18.69 2.03
C TYR A 208 -72.93 18.83 1.06
N GLN A 209 -73.67 17.75 0.79
CA GLN A 209 -74.90 17.79 -0.02
C GLN A 209 -75.94 18.77 0.55
N ALA A 210 -76.14 18.77 1.87
CA ALA A 210 -77.06 19.68 2.53
C ALA A 210 -76.65 21.15 2.37
N SER A 211 -75.35 21.44 2.32
CA SER A 211 -74.82 22.80 2.15
C SER A 211 -74.87 23.33 0.71
N VAL A 212 -74.80 22.46 -0.30
CA VAL A 212 -74.78 22.85 -1.72
C VAL A 212 -76.18 22.86 -2.36
N GLY A 213 -77.15 22.14 -1.77
CA GLY A 213 -78.53 22.07 -2.23
C GLY A 213 -78.88 20.78 -2.99
N PRO A 214 -80.18 20.48 -3.21
CA PRO A 214 -80.65 19.17 -3.65
C PRO A 214 -80.62 18.93 -5.17
N THR A 215 -80.09 19.86 -5.96
CA THR A 215 -80.32 19.90 -7.42
C THR A 215 -79.54 18.84 -8.20
N GLU A 216 -78.35 18.45 -7.73
CA GLU A 216 -77.51 17.41 -8.34
C GLU A 216 -76.78 16.57 -7.28
N GLN A 217 -76.46 15.32 -7.62
CA GLN A 217 -75.68 14.44 -6.75
C GLN A 217 -74.23 14.94 -6.67
N VAL A 218 -73.83 15.50 -5.51
CA VAL A 218 -72.45 15.96 -5.31
C VAL A 218 -71.51 14.81 -4.98
N LEU A 219 -70.24 14.98 -5.38
CA LEU A 219 -69.12 14.07 -5.10
C LEU A 219 -69.36 12.62 -5.58
N PRO A 220 -69.66 12.39 -6.87
CA PRO A 220 -70.04 11.07 -7.39
C PRO A 220 -68.97 9.99 -7.15
N MET A 221 -67.69 10.34 -7.24
CA MET A 221 -66.58 9.43 -6.96
C MET A 221 -66.51 9.03 -5.48
N LEU A 222 -66.63 9.99 -4.56
CA LEU A 222 -66.58 9.70 -3.13
C LEU A 222 -67.82 8.93 -2.68
N ARG A 223 -69.00 9.21 -3.25
CA ARG A 223 -70.21 8.39 -3.03
C ARG A 223 -70.06 6.98 -3.56
N PHE A 224 -69.37 6.79 -4.68
CA PHE A 224 -69.10 5.45 -5.21
C PHE A 224 -68.16 4.67 -4.29
N VAL A 225 -67.03 5.26 -3.89
CA VAL A 225 -66.07 4.64 -2.95
C VAL A 225 -66.71 4.41 -1.56
N GLN A 226 -67.54 5.34 -1.07
CA GLN A 226 -68.29 5.17 0.19
C GLN A 226 -69.28 4.01 0.14
N LYS A 227 -69.82 3.65 -1.03
CA LYS A 227 -70.74 2.51 -1.16
C LYS A 227 -70.01 1.20 -1.42
N ARG A 228 -69.01 1.21 -2.29
CA ARG A 228 -68.36 0.00 -2.82
C ARG A 228 -66.98 -0.30 -2.21
N GLY A 229 -66.35 0.66 -1.52
CA GLY A 229 -65.04 0.50 -0.91
C GLY A 229 -63.93 0.35 -1.97
N ASN A 230 -63.10 -0.68 -1.81
CA ASN A 230 -62.01 -1.01 -2.73
C ASN A 230 -62.54 -1.73 -3.98
N SER A 231 -63.10 -0.97 -4.91
CA SER A 231 -63.70 -1.45 -6.17
C SER A 231 -62.79 -1.22 -7.38
N THR A 232 -62.94 -2.02 -8.43
CA THR A 232 -62.18 -1.84 -9.67
C THR A 232 -62.66 -0.66 -10.53
N VAL A 233 -61.78 -0.14 -11.39
CA VAL A 233 -62.16 0.89 -12.39
C VAL A 233 -63.22 0.35 -13.38
N TYR A 234 -63.21 -0.97 -13.63
CA TYR A 234 -64.23 -1.62 -14.44
C TYR A 234 -65.61 -1.50 -13.79
N GLU A 235 -65.76 -1.89 -12.51
CA GLU A 235 -67.01 -1.74 -11.74
C GLU A 235 -67.54 -0.31 -11.75
N TRP A 236 -66.64 0.66 -11.63
CA TRP A 236 -67.04 2.07 -11.67
C TRP A 236 -67.63 2.48 -13.03
N ARG A 237 -67.10 1.97 -14.14
CA ARG A 237 -67.54 2.33 -15.50
C ARG A 237 -68.75 1.54 -15.97
N THR A 238 -68.86 0.27 -15.61
CA THR A 238 -69.89 -0.65 -16.12
C THR A 238 -71.01 -0.92 -15.13
N GLY A 239 -70.79 -0.65 -13.84
CA GLY A 239 -71.70 -0.98 -12.76
C GLY A 239 -71.71 -2.45 -12.35
N THR A 240 -70.89 -3.30 -12.98
CA THR A 240 -70.81 -4.75 -12.74
C THR A 240 -69.43 -5.18 -12.26
N GLU A 241 -69.40 -6.14 -11.33
CA GLU A 241 -68.15 -6.72 -10.82
C GLU A 241 -67.44 -7.56 -11.89
N PRO A 242 -66.12 -7.41 -12.09
CA PRO A 242 -65.38 -8.24 -13.03
C PRO A 242 -65.34 -9.69 -12.54
N SER A 243 -65.35 -10.63 -13.48
CA SER A 243 -65.27 -12.06 -13.17
C SER A 243 -63.90 -12.49 -12.63
N VAL A 244 -62.82 -11.84 -13.08
CA VAL A 244 -61.44 -12.08 -12.64
C VAL A 244 -60.67 -10.76 -12.66
N VAL A 245 -59.89 -10.50 -11.62
CA VAL A 245 -58.93 -9.39 -11.56
C VAL A 245 -57.52 -9.96 -11.67
N GLU A 246 -56.90 -9.81 -12.83
CA GLU A 246 -55.52 -10.23 -13.03
C GLU A 246 -54.56 -9.24 -12.36
N ARG A 247 -53.57 -9.78 -11.64
CA ARG A 247 -52.53 -8.99 -10.98
C ARG A 247 -51.17 -9.28 -11.60
N PRO A 248 -50.23 -8.32 -11.59
CA PRO A 248 -48.89 -8.54 -12.11
C PRO A 248 -48.23 -9.75 -11.45
N HIS A 249 -47.65 -10.64 -12.27
CA HIS A 249 -46.89 -11.78 -11.76
C HIS A 249 -45.54 -11.29 -11.24
N LEU A 250 -45.27 -11.48 -9.95
CA LEU A 250 -43.98 -11.15 -9.34
C LEU A 250 -43.07 -12.38 -9.44
N GLU A 251 -42.06 -12.31 -10.30
CA GLU A 251 -41.12 -13.42 -10.52
C GLU A 251 -40.07 -13.44 -9.41
N GLU A 252 -40.14 -14.45 -8.53
CA GLU A 252 -39.13 -14.73 -7.50
C GLU A 252 -37.98 -15.50 -8.17
N LEU A 253 -36.95 -14.78 -8.60
CA LEU A 253 -35.71 -15.41 -9.06
C LEU A 253 -34.92 -15.92 -7.85
N PRO A 254 -34.29 -17.11 -7.94
CA PRO A 254 -33.49 -17.66 -6.84
C PRO A 254 -32.35 -16.72 -6.45
N GLU A 255 -32.04 -16.66 -5.15
CA GLU A 255 -30.94 -15.86 -4.61
C GLU A 255 -29.64 -16.14 -5.36
N GLN A 256 -29.03 -15.09 -5.90
CA GLN A 256 -27.66 -15.17 -6.39
C GLN A 256 -26.78 -15.40 -5.17
N VAL A 257 -26.20 -16.60 -5.07
CA VAL A 257 -25.15 -16.90 -4.10
C VAL A 257 -24.04 -15.86 -4.31
N ALA A 258 -23.77 -15.06 -3.29
CA ALA A 258 -22.69 -14.09 -3.32
C ALA A 258 -21.36 -14.83 -3.48
N GLU A 259 -20.80 -14.86 -4.69
CA GLU A 259 -19.38 -15.07 -4.84
C GLU A 259 -18.70 -13.78 -4.36
N ASP A 260 -18.42 -13.71 -3.06
CA ASP A 260 -17.69 -12.62 -2.38
C ASP A 260 -16.20 -12.52 -2.81
N ALA A 261 -15.86 -12.95 -4.01
CA ALA A 261 -14.54 -12.81 -4.59
C ALA A 261 -14.49 -11.52 -5.42
N ILE A 262 -14.16 -10.41 -4.76
CA ILE A 262 -13.65 -9.24 -5.49
C ILE A 262 -12.31 -9.66 -6.09
N ASP A 263 -12.29 -9.88 -7.41
CA ASP A 263 -11.07 -10.10 -8.19
C ASP A 263 -10.27 -8.80 -8.23
N TRP A 264 -9.26 -8.70 -7.37
CA TRP A 264 -8.36 -7.54 -7.29
C TRP A 264 -7.35 -7.48 -8.44
N GLY A 265 -7.38 -8.45 -9.37
CA GLY A 265 -6.37 -8.63 -10.39
C GLY A 265 -5.04 -9.09 -9.79
N ASP A 266 -4.30 -9.89 -10.55
CA ASP A 266 -2.90 -10.19 -10.23
C ASP A 266 -2.11 -8.89 -10.35
N PHE A 267 -1.78 -8.27 -9.22
CA PHE A 267 -0.79 -7.21 -9.19
C PHE A 267 0.54 -7.85 -9.54
N GLY A 268 0.77 -7.97 -10.85
CA GLY A 268 1.98 -8.50 -11.42
C GLY A 268 3.16 -7.89 -10.70
N VAL A 269 3.79 -8.71 -9.87
CA VAL A 269 5.17 -8.48 -9.48
C VAL A 269 5.91 -8.62 -10.79
N GLU A 270 6.09 -7.50 -11.50
CA GLU A 270 7.11 -7.40 -12.52
C GLU A 270 8.39 -7.80 -11.79
N ALA A 271 8.77 -9.07 -11.97
CA ALA A 271 10.11 -9.52 -11.68
C ALA A 271 11.00 -8.52 -12.38
N VAL A 272 11.69 -7.71 -11.59
CA VAL A 272 12.73 -6.80 -12.05
C VAL A 272 13.66 -7.70 -12.86
N SER A 273 13.53 -7.64 -14.18
CA SER A 273 14.46 -8.30 -15.06
C SER A 273 15.79 -7.63 -14.77
N GLU A 274 16.73 -8.41 -14.24
CA GLU A 274 18.15 -8.08 -14.31
C GLU A 274 18.49 -8.01 -15.79
N GLY A 275 18.19 -6.87 -16.41
CA GLY A 275 18.79 -6.43 -17.63
C GLY A 275 20.25 -6.16 -17.30
N THR A 276 21.07 -7.20 -17.45
CA THR A 276 22.51 -7.06 -17.68
C THR A 276 22.70 -6.18 -18.90
N ASP A 277 22.84 -4.87 -18.66
CA ASP A 277 23.29 -3.90 -19.65
C ASP A 277 24.81 -4.12 -19.84
N SER A 278 25.13 -5.14 -20.62
CA SER A 278 26.46 -5.30 -21.19
C SER A 278 26.51 -4.51 -22.48
N GLY A 279 26.77 -3.22 -22.36
CA GLY A 279 26.99 -2.37 -23.52
C GLY A 279 27.27 -0.90 -23.18
N ILE A 280 28.54 -0.53 -23.16
CA ILE A 280 29.16 0.45 -24.09
C ILE A 280 30.43 1.06 -23.46
N SER A 281 31.53 0.86 -24.20
CA SER A 281 32.77 1.66 -24.35
C SER A 281 33.66 1.98 -23.14
#